data_AF-A0A842XVX6-F1
#
_entry.id   AF-A0A842XVX6-F1
#
_cell.length_a   1.000
_cell.length_b   1.000
_cell.length_c   1.000
_cell.angle_alpha   90.00
_cell.angle_beta   90.00
_cell.angle_gamma   90.00
#
_symmetry.space_group_name_H-M   'P 1'
#
loop_
_entity.id
_entity.type
_entity.pdbx_description
1 polymer ?
#
loop_
_entity_poly.entity_id
_entity_poly.type
_entity_poly.pdbx_seq_one_letter_code
_entity_poly.pdbx_strand_id
1 'polypeptide(L)'
;MVIRKKLSKCTDDESSVFQKFFLLFIIGFFLIFVGIIILIVAAVLSDGSANFGAFIFIGPFPIVVGAGPEAPWMILFAIILAVLSIIIFLVLRRERKKSESLVL
;
A
#
# COMPACT_ATOMS: atom_id res chain seq x y z
N MET A 1 -13.69 3.55 59.06
CA MET A 1 -14.25 2.94 57.82
C MET A 1 -14.35 4.05 56.78
N VAL A 2 -14.15 3.80 55.47
CA VAL A 2 -14.20 4.79 54.35
C VAL A 2 -12.86 5.45 53.91
N ILE A 3 -11.80 4.68 53.61
CA ILE A 3 -10.63 5.23 52.86
C ILE A 3 -10.17 4.34 51.67
N ARG A 4 -10.88 3.26 51.31
CA ARG A 4 -10.41 2.33 50.25
C ARG A 4 -11.35 2.17 49.05
N LYS A 5 -11.71 3.27 48.39
CA LYS A 5 -12.48 3.19 47.12
C LYS A 5 -11.92 4.04 45.97
N LYS A 6 -10.69 4.53 46.06
CA LYS A 6 -10.14 5.46 45.05
C LYS A 6 -8.78 5.04 44.45
N LEU A 7 -8.59 3.74 44.20
CA LEU A 7 -7.35 3.26 43.58
C LEU A 7 -7.52 2.08 42.59
N SER A 8 -8.58 2.07 41.77
CA SER A 8 -8.68 1.05 40.70
C SER A 8 -9.49 1.50 39.47
N LYS A 9 -9.34 2.75 39.03
CA LYS A 9 -10.00 3.19 37.79
C LYS A 9 -9.07 4.03 36.93
N CYS A 10 -7.89 3.49 36.67
CA CYS A 10 -7.00 3.96 35.60
C CYS A 10 -6.37 2.72 34.94
N THR A 11 -7.23 1.92 34.35
CA THR A 11 -6.90 0.80 33.48
C THR A 11 -8.13 0.70 32.58
N ASP A 12 -7.94 0.46 31.28
CA ASP A 12 -8.96 0.13 30.27
C ASP A 12 -9.14 1.12 29.09
N ASP A 13 -8.64 2.36 29.16
CA ASP A 13 -8.76 3.27 27.99
C ASP A 13 -7.64 3.09 26.95
N GLU A 14 -6.42 2.72 27.38
CA GLU A 14 -5.28 2.55 26.46
C GLU A 14 -5.35 1.23 25.65
N SER A 15 -5.89 0.16 26.23
CA SER A 15 -6.08 -1.13 25.55
C SER A 15 -7.17 -1.06 24.46
N SER A 16 -8.18 -0.21 24.67
CA SER A 16 -9.30 -0.04 23.75
C SER A 16 -8.86 0.52 22.39
N VAL A 17 -7.87 1.42 22.38
CA VAL A 17 -7.35 2.04 21.16
C VAL A 17 -6.52 1.05 20.37
N PHE A 18 -5.62 0.31 21.03
CA PHE A 18 -4.82 -0.73 20.38
C PHE A 18 -5.68 -1.88 19.83
N GLN A 19 -6.72 -2.30 20.57
CA GLN A 19 -7.69 -3.30 20.09
C GLN A 19 -8.47 -2.80 18.86
N LYS A 20 -8.86 -1.52 18.83
CA LYS A 20 -9.52 -0.91 17.65
C LYS A 20 -8.58 -0.86 16.45
N PHE A 21 -7.31 -0.50 16.64
CA PHE A 21 -6.32 -0.54 15.57
C PHE A 21 -6.10 -1.96 15.03
N PHE A 22 -6.00 -2.95 15.91
CA PHE A 22 -5.86 -4.34 15.51
C PHE A 22 -7.10 -4.83 14.76
N LEU A 23 -8.30 -4.49 15.20
CA LEU A 23 -9.54 -4.83 14.51
C LEU A 23 -9.65 -4.17 13.13
N LEU A 24 -9.24 -2.90 13.01
CA LEU A 24 -9.12 -2.20 11.72
C LEU A 24 -8.09 -2.84 10.79
N PHE A 25 -6.98 -3.36 11.34
CA PHE A 25 -5.99 -4.10 10.58
C PHE A 25 -6.56 -5.44 10.09
N ILE A 26 -7.25 -6.19 10.95
CA ILE A 26 -7.85 -7.49 10.59
C ILE A 26 -8.93 -7.32 9.51
N ILE A 27 -9.82 -6.33 9.67
CA ILE A 27 -10.88 -6.09 8.67
C ILE A 27 -10.28 -5.67 7.34
N GLY A 28 -9.24 -4.82 7.35
CA GLY A 28 -8.52 -4.43 6.14
C GLY A 28 -7.81 -5.60 5.47
N PHE A 29 -7.14 -6.45 6.26
CA PHE A 29 -6.46 -7.65 5.77
C PHE A 29 -7.45 -8.61 5.10
N PHE A 30 -8.59 -8.88 5.75
CA PHE A 30 -9.64 -9.71 5.17
C PHE A 30 -10.22 -9.10 3.89
N LEU A 31 -10.42 -7.78 3.87
CA LEU A 31 -10.96 -7.08 2.70
C LEU A 31 -10.01 -7.19 1.48
N ILE A 32 -8.70 -7.10 1.70
CA ILE A 32 -7.69 -7.34 0.65
C ILE A 32 -7.78 -8.78 0.15
N PHE A 33 -7.86 -9.76 1.06
CA PHE A 33 -8.00 -11.17 0.68
C PHE A 33 -9.26 -11.44 -0.15
N VAL A 34 -10.40 -10.92 0.29
CA VAL A 34 -11.67 -11.04 -0.44
C VAL A 34 -11.55 -10.41 -1.83
N GLY A 35 -10.95 -9.22 -1.92
CA GLY A 35 -10.70 -8.56 -3.21
C GLY A 35 -9.84 -9.40 -4.16
N ILE A 36 -8.75 -9.99 -3.67
CA ILE A 36 -7.87 -10.86 -4.47
C ILE A 36 -8.61 -12.12 -4.92
N ILE A 37 -9.39 -12.76 -4.04
CA ILE A 37 -10.16 -13.96 -4.42
C ILE A 37 -11.19 -13.62 -5.51
N ILE A 38 -11.92 -12.51 -5.38
CA ILE A 38 -12.86 -12.06 -6.41
C ILE A 38 -12.14 -11.80 -7.73
N LEU A 39 -10.96 -11.16 -7.70
CA LEU A 39 -10.16 -10.89 -8.89
C LEU A 39 -9.72 -12.20 -9.58
N ILE A 40 -9.26 -13.19 -8.81
CA ILE A 40 -8.87 -14.51 -9.33
C ILE A 40 -10.07 -15.21 -9.96
N VAL A 41 -11.21 -15.23 -9.27
CA VAL A 41 -12.44 -15.85 -9.78
C VAL A 41 -12.88 -15.16 -11.07
N ALA A 42 -12.94 -13.83 -11.10
CA ALA A 42 -13.27 -13.07 -12.31
C ALA A 42 -12.29 -13.35 -13.46
N ALA A 43 -11.00 -13.48 -13.18
CA ALA A 43 -9.99 -13.81 -14.18
C ALA A 43 -10.15 -15.22 -14.74
N VAL A 44 -10.49 -16.21 -13.90
CA VAL A 44 -10.68 -17.61 -14.32
C VAL A 44 -11.99 -17.79 -15.09
N LEU A 45 -13.06 -17.07 -14.73
CA LEU A 45 -14.33 -17.10 -15.46
C LEU A 45 -14.32 -16.25 -16.74
N SER A 46 -13.26 -15.48 -16.99
CA SER A 46 -13.13 -14.75 -18.24
C SER A 46 -12.62 -15.70 -19.32
N ASP A 47 -13.50 -16.13 -20.22
CA ASP A 47 -13.18 -16.98 -21.40
C ASP A 47 -12.33 -16.24 -22.47
N GLY A 48 -11.91 -15.00 -22.20
CA GLY A 48 -11.06 -14.21 -23.08
C GLY A 48 -9.59 -14.60 -22.93
N SER A 49 -8.84 -14.63 -24.04
CA SER A 49 -7.39 -14.80 -24.11
C SER A 49 -6.71 -14.14 -22.90
N ALA A 50 -6.26 -14.96 -21.94
CA ALA A 50 -5.78 -14.48 -20.65
C ALA A 50 -4.71 -13.39 -20.84
N ASN A 51 -5.05 -12.16 -20.46
CA ASN A 51 -4.12 -11.04 -20.48
C ASN A 51 -3.17 -11.21 -19.30
N PHE A 52 -1.97 -11.72 -19.56
CA PHE A 52 -0.95 -11.87 -18.52
C PHE A 52 -0.19 -10.56 -18.40
N GLY A 53 -0.23 -9.94 -17.22
CA GLY A 53 0.49 -8.71 -16.91
C GLY A 53 1.33 -8.88 -15.66
N ALA A 54 2.64 -8.66 -15.77
CA ALA A 54 3.55 -8.57 -14.63
C ALA A 54 4.07 -7.14 -14.50
N PHE A 55 4.06 -6.64 -13.27
CA PHE A 55 4.58 -5.32 -12.92
C PHE A 55 5.72 -5.50 -11.92
N ILE A 56 6.93 -5.10 -12.30
CA ILE A 56 8.15 -5.29 -11.51
C ILE A 56 8.80 -3.92 -11.32
N PHE A 57 8.95 -3.48 -10.06
CA PHE A 57 9.64 -2.23 -9.76
C PHE A 57 11.13 -2.52 -9.49
N ILE A 58 12.03 -2.05 -10.36
CA ILE A 58 13.49 -2.09 -10.16
C ILE A 58 13.94 -0.65 -9.87
N GLY A 59 14.12 -0.32 -8.60
CA GLY A 59 14.35 1.07 -8.20
C GLY A 59 13.16 1.98 -8.60
N PRO A 60 13.39 3.24 -9.01
CA PRO A 60 12.30 4.12 -9.43
C PRO A 60 11.74 3.78 -10.82
N PHE A 61 12.24 2.73 -11.49
CA PHE A 61 11.80 2.37 -12.83
C PHE A 61 10.80 1.21 -12.79
N PRO A 62 9.52 1.45 -13.16
CA PRO A 62 8.57 0.38 -13.34
C PRO A 62 8.83 -0.37 -14.65
N ILE A 63 8.95 -1.69 -14.58
CA ILE A 63 9.01 -2.59 -15.73
C ILE A 63 7.67 -3.31 -15.82
N VAL A 64 7.00 -3.17 -16.97
CA VAL A 64 5.70 -3.80 -17.21
C VAL A 64 5.83 -4.76 -18.38
N VAL A 65 5.48 -6.02 -18.12
CA VAL A 65 5.46 -7.08 -19.10
C VAL A 65 4.01 -7.50 -19.25
N GLY A 66 3.37 -7.11 -20.35
CA GLY A 66 1.98 -7.43 -20.65
C GLY A 66 1.90 -8.24 -21.95
N ALA A 67 1.18 -9.35 -21.92
CA ALA A 67 0.85 -10.16 -23.08
C ALA A 67 -0.67 -10.27 -23.18
N GLY A 68 -1.23 -9.73 -24.27
CA GLY A 68 -2.65 -9.81 -24.62
C GLY A 68 -3.23 -8.50 -25.17
N PRO A 69 -4.48 -8.50 -25.65
CA PRO A 69 -5.12 -7.35 -26.28
C PRO A 69 -5.16 -6.07 -25.43
N GLU A 70 -5.17 -6.22 -24.10
CA GLU A 70 -5.24 -5.09 -23.15
C GLU A 70 -3.86 -4.55 -22.73
N ALA A 71 -2.78 -5.09 -23.29
CA ALA A 71 -1.41 -4.62 -23.05
C ALA A 71 -1.22 -3.10 -23.29
N PRO A 72 -1.86 -2.44 -24.27
CA PRO A 72 -1.73 -0.99 -24.46
C PRO A 72 -2.18 -0.17 -23.25
N TRP A 73 -3.24 -0.60 -22.56
CA TRP A 73 -3.74 0.06 -21.35
C TRP A 73 -2.78 -0.11 -20.19
N MET A 74 -2.19 -1.29 -20.02
CA MET A 74 -1.16 -1.53 -19.00
C MET A 74 0.10 -0.69 -19.25
N ILE A 75 0.53 -0.55 -20.51
CA ILE A 75 1.64 0.31 -20.91
C ILE A 75 1.36 1.77 -20.54
N LEU A 76 0.15 2.27 -20.81
CA LEU A 76 -0.21 3.66 -20.48
C LEU A 76 -0.14 3.90 -18.96
N PHE A 77 -0.63 2.93 -18.18
CA PHE A 77 -0.55 2.99 -16.72
C PHE A 77 0.90 2.95 -16.21
N ALA A 78 1.75 2.14 -16.85
CA ALA A 78 3.18 2.06 -16.55
C ALA A 78 3.90 3.41 -16.75
N ILE A 79 3.59 4.11 -17.84
CA ILE A 79 4.17 5.41 -18.15
C ILE A 79 3.78 6.44 -17.07
N ILE A 80 2.50 6.46 -16.66
CA ILE A 80 2.03 7.36 -15.60
C ILE A 80 2.79 7.08 -14.29
N LEU A 81 2.93 5.80 -13.92
CA LEU A 81 3.69 5.40 -12.73
C LEU A 81 5.18 5.75 -12.83
N ALA A 82 5.79 5.63 -14.01
CA ALA A 82 7.18 5.99 -14.22
C ALA A 82 7.41 7.49 -14.00
N VAL A 83 6.52 8.33 -14.55
CA VAL A 83 6.57 9.79 -14.36
C VAL A 83 6.42 10.12 -12.88
N LEU A 84 5.44 9.52 -12.21
CA LEU A 84 5.21 9.76 -10.79
C LEU A 84 6.40 9.35 -9.93
N SER A 85 6.99 8.19 -10.22
CA SER A 85 8.18 7.68 -9.54
C SER A 85 9.40 8.59 -9.74
N ILE A 86 9.61 9.09 -10.96
CA ILE A 86 10.66 10.08 -11.26
C ILE A 86 10.44 11.37 -10.46
N ILE A 87 9.21 11.88 -10.40
CA ILE A 87 8.88 13.09 -9.63
C ILE A 87 9.21 12.88 -8.16
N ILE A 88 8.75 11.78 -7.56
CA ILE A 88 9.01 11.44 -6.15
C ILE A 88 10.52 11.30 -5.91
N PHE A 89 11.24 10.62 -6.80
CA PHE A 89 12.68 10.46 -6.72
C PHE A 89 13.42 11.80 -6.80
N LEU A 90 12.99 12.70 -7.69
CA LEU A 90 13.57 14.05 -7.80
C LEU A 90 13.30 14.90 -6.56
N VAL A 91 12.07 14.85 -6.02
CA VAL A 91 11.71 15.54 -4.77
C VAL A 91 12.57 15.00 -3.62
N LEU A 92 12.65 13.68 -3.45
CA LEU A 92 13.45 13.06 -2.40
C LEU A 92 14.95 13.39 -2.52
N ARG A 93 15.49 13.43 -3.74
CA ARG A 93 16.88 13.85 -3.99
C ARG A 93 17.11 15.33 -3.72
N ARG A 94 16.10 16.18 -3.92
CA ARG A 94 16.18 17.62 -3.61
C ARG A 94 16.34 17.87 -2.12
N GLU A 95 15.64 17.10 -1.29
CA GLU A 95 15.74 17.21 0.18
C GLU A 95 17.12 16.80 0.72
N ARG A 96 17.83 15.89 0.05
CA ARG A 96 19.20 15.48 0.48
C ARG A 96 20.26 16.56 0.26
N LYS A 97 20.09 17.47 -0.70
CA LYS A 97 21.05 18.56 -0.96
C LYS A 97 20.94 19.75 -0.01
N LYS A 98 19.87 19.83 0.79
CA LYS A 98 19.65 20.96 1.71
C LYS A 98 20.33 20.74 3.08
N SER A 99 20.77 19.51 3.37
CA SER A 99 21.40 19.16 4.65
C SER A 99 22.93 19.15 4.63
N GLU A 100 23.56 19.21 3.45
CA GLU A 100 25.04 19.21 3.33
C GLU A 100 25.64 20.63 3.38
N SER A 101 24.83 21.70 3.27
CA SER A 101 25.33 23.08 3.37
C SER A 101 25.38 23.64 4.80
N LEU A 102 25.16 22.83 5.84
CA LEU A 102 25.28 23.22 7.26
C LEU A 102 26.51 22.62 7.95
N VAL A 103 27.38 21.93 7.20
CA VAL A 103 28.57 21.23 7.71
C VAL A 103 29.87 21.66 7.00
N LEU A 104 29.81 22.67 6.11
CA LEU A 104 31.00 23.33 5.55
C LEU A 104 31.15 24.74 6.11
#